data_AF-A0AAT9FHX6-F1
#
_entry.id   AF-A0AAT9FHX6-F1
#
_cell.length_a   1.000
_cell.length_b   1.000
_cell.length_c   1.000
_cell.angle_alpha   90.00
_cell.angle_beta   90.00
_cell.angle_gamma   90.00
#
_symmetry.space_group_name_H-M   'P 1'
#
loop_
_entity.id
_entity.type
_entity.pdbx_description
1 polymer ?
#
loop_
_entity_poly.entity_id
_entity_poly.type
_entity_poly.pdbx_seq_one_letter_code
_entity_poly.pdbx_strand_id
1 'polypeptide(L)'
;MHIVNKSYVANECVFELAMCFECREEMNAKLSEQSRVAMFDFMHDHADLEQREEELGRDSETAAYLASCLTCGVEAQGLTNYTIGGMFSGDYLIKGPFPMLICGQCEEKLGETISDETRDVWDKFIGENFPGPPSEVKLPTGSKPVFF
;
A
#
# COMPACT_ATOMS: atom_id res chain seq x y z
N MET A 1 -1.61 -5.35 16.22
CA MET A 1 -1.43 -4.29 15.20
C MET A 1 -2.07 -4.74 13.91
N HIS A 2 -2.59 -3.82 13.13
CA HIS A 2 -3.15 -4.12 11.81
C HIS A 2 -2.85 -2.96 10.85
N ILE A 3 -2.97 -3.22 9.57
CA ILE A 3 -2.71 -2.26 8.50
C ILE A 3 -3.98 -2.11 7.70
N VAL A 4 -4.30 -0.88 7.33
CA VAL A 4 -5.43 -0.56 6.46
C VAL A 4 -4.89 0.08 5.21
N ASN A 5 -5.28 -0.48 4.07
CA ASN A 5 -4.90 -0.03 2.75
C ASN A 5 -6.15 0.32 1.94
N LYS A 6 -6.13 1.49 1.32
CA LYS A 6 -7.23 2.00 0.50
C LYS A 6 -6.69 2.48 -0.84
N SER A 7 -7.17 1.89 -1.93
CA SER A 7 -6.80 2.28 -3.29
C SER A 7 -7.90 3.12 -3.93
N TYR A 8 -7.50 4.24 -4.52
CA TYR A 8 -8.37 5.22 -5.12
C TYR A 8 -8.16 5.29 -6.63
N VAL A 9 -9.25 5.35 -7.40
CA VAL A 9 -9.28 5.61 -8.84
C VAL A 9 -10.37 6.64 -9.13
N ALA A 10 -10.04 7.70 -9.87
CA ALA A 10 -10.91 8.82 -10.16
C ALA A 10 -11.61 9.42 -8.92
N ASN A 11 -10.87 9.51 -7.79
CA ASN A 11 -11.35 9.95 -6.47
C ASN A 11 -12.35 9.01 -5.78
N GLU A 12 -12.56 7.79 -6.27
CA GLU A 12 -13.37 6.76 -5.63
C GLU A 12 -12.49 5.68 -5.01
N CYS A 13 -12.81 5.24 -3.78
CA CYS A 13 -12.15 4.09 -3.15
C CYS A 13 -12.65 2.81 -3.83
N VAL A 14 -11.82 2.21 -4.68
CA VAL A 14 -12.18 1.01 -5.46
C VAL A 14 -11.81 -0.29 -4.75
N PHE A 15 -10.90 -0.23 -3.78
CA PHE A 15 -10.47 -1.38 -2.99
C PHE A 15 -10.02 -0.94 -1.59
N GLU A 16 -10.44 -1.67 -0.57
CA GLU A 16 -10.00 -1.49 0.81
C GLU A 16 -9.73 -2.84 1.47
N LEU A 17 -8.61 -2.95 2.16
CA LEU A 17 -8.18 -4.15 2.87
C LEU A 17 -7.60 -3.76 4.23
N ALA A 18 -8.11 -4.39 5.28
CA ALA A 18 -7.51 -4.38 6.60
C ALA A 18 -6.89 -5.75 6.88
N MET A 19 -5.61 -5.77 7.23
CA MET A 19 -4.87 -7.00 7.49
C MET A 19 -4.17 -6.96 8.86
N CYS A 20 -4.30 -8.04 9.63
CA CYS A 20 -3.58 -8.20 10.87
C CYS A 20 -2.07 -8.37 10.62
N PHE A 21 -1.22 -7.93 11.54
CA PHE A 21 0.24 -8.05 11.34
C PHE A 21 0.70 -9.50 11.13
N GLU A 22 0.12 -10.46 11.85
CA GLU A 22 0.43 -11.90 11.69
C GLU A 22 0.05 -12.40 10.29
N CYS A 23 -1.13 -12.01 9.81
CA CYS A 23 -1.67 -12.32 8.49
C CYS A 23 -0.75 -11.78 7.38
N ARG A 24 -0.23 -10.56 7.57
CA ARG A 24 0.74 -9.92 6.68
C ARG A 24 2.04 -10.71 6.63
N GLU A 25 2.56 -11.15 7.77
CA GLU A 25 3.81 -11.90 7.81
C GLU A 25 3.67 -13.28 7.14
N GLU A 26 2.55 -13.98 7.37
CA GLU A 26 2.26 -15.24 6.67
C GLU A 26 2.15 -15.06 5.16
N MET A 27 1.59 -13.94 4.72
CA MET A 27 1.48 -13.58 3.32
C MET A 27 2.84 -13.22 2.73
N ASN A 28 3.64 -12.41 3.41
CA ASN A 28 5.01 -12.08 3.02
C ASN A 28 5.89 -13.32 2.90
N ALA A 29 5.69 -14.33 3.75
CA ALA A 29 6.40 -15.60 3.67
C ALA A 29 6.08 -16.42 2.40
N LYS A 30 4.92 -16.16 1.75
CA LYS A 30 4.52 -16.81 0.49
C LYS A 30 5.01 -16.07 -0.75
N LEU A 31 5.52 -14.84 -0.60
CA LEU A 31 6.06 -14.07 -1.72
C LEU A 31 7.48 -14.54 -2.06
N SER A 32 7.84 -14.47 -3.34
CA SER A 32 9.20 -14.80 -3.77
C SER A 32 10.24 -13.90 -3.09
N GLU A 33 11.39 -14.46 -2.74
CA GLU A 33 12.51 -13.72 -2.14
C GLU A 33 12.92 -12.51 -2.99
N GLN A 34 12.99 -12.71 -4.31
CA GLN A 34 13.30 -11.64 -5.27
C GLN A 34 12.33 -10.47 -5.17
N SER A 35 11.02 -10.74 -5.11
CA SER A 35 10.02 -9.65 -4.99
C SER A 35 10.12 -8.95 -3.63
N ARG A 36 10.39 -9.69 -2.55
CA ARG A 36 10.57 -9.11 -1.21
C ARG A 36 11.75 -8.14 -1.17
N VAL A 37 12.87 -8.53 -1.74
CA VAL A 37 14.06 -7.68 -1.85
C VAL A 37 13.77 -6.47 -2.74
N ALA A 38 13.17 -6.68 -3.92
CA ALA A 38 12.86 -5.59 -4.84
C ALA A 38 11.89 -4.55 -4.25
N MET A 39 10.89 -4.98 -3.47
CA MET A 39 9.98 -4.08 -2.79
C MET A 39 10.69 -3.30 -1.67
N PHE A 40 11.56 -3.96 -0.90
CA PHE A 40 12.35 -3.31 0.13
C PHE A 40 13.30 -2.27 -0.46
N ASP A 41 14.05 -2.64 -1.51
CA ASP A 41 15.00 -1.76 -2.18
C ASP A 41 14.31 -0.55 -2.80
N PHE A 42 13.17 -0.75 -3.48
CA PHE A 42 12.40 0.38 -4.04
C PHE A 42 11.96 1.37 -2.96
N MET A 43 11.45 0.87 -1.83
CA MET A 43 11.04 1.73 -0.72
C MET A 43 12.25 2.40 -0.06
N HIS A 44 13.36 1.70 0.09
CA HIS A 44 14.58 2.26 0.67
C HIS A 44 15.19 3.36 -0.22
N ASP A 45 15.21 3.15 -1.53
CA ASP A 45 15.83 4.05 -2.51
C ASP A 45 14.96 5.28 -2.82
N HIS A 46 13.65 5.18 -2.60
CA HIS A 46 12.69 6.22 -3.00
C HIS A 46 11.93 6.86 -1.83
N ALA A 47 11.90 6.25 -0.63
CA ALA A 47 11.24 6.82 0.53
C ALA A 47 12.24 7.17 1.64
N ASP A 48 12.45 8.46 1.86
CA ASP A 48 13.20 8.94 3.02
C ASP A 48 12.29 9.02 4.25
N LEU A 49 12.20 7.90 4.98
CA LEU A 49 11.35 7.80 6.17
C LEU A 49 11.91 8.60 7.35
N GLU A 50 13.23 8.74 7.46
CA GLU A 50 13.88 9.49 8.53
C GLU A 50 13.64 10.98 8.34
N GLN A 51 13.92 11.52 7.14
CA GLN A 51 13.65 12.92 6.82
C GLN A 51 12.17 13.25 7.02
N ARG A 52 11.28 12.36 6.61
CA ARG A 52 9.83 12.55 6.78
C ARG A 52 9.42 12.62 8.26
N GLU A 53 10.01 11.77 9.11
CA GLU A 53 9.74 11.82 10.56
C GLU A 53 10.25 13.13 11.18
N GLU A 54 11.40 13.64 10.72
CA GLU A 54 11.94 14.93 11.16
C GLU A 54 11.07 16.13 10.73
N GLU A 55 10.59 16.13 9.48
CA GLU A 55 9.79 17.22 8.91
C GLU A 55 8.38 17.30 9.51
N LEU A 56 7.72 16.15 9.69
CA LEU A 56 6.35 16.10 10.18
C LEU A 56 6.32 16.03 11.71
N GLY A 57 7.23 15.30 12.35
CA GLY A 57 7.19 15.06 13.78
C GLY A 57 5.91 14.35 14.25
N ARG A 58 5.86 13.98 15.53
CA ARG A 58 4.73 13.18 16.08
C ARG A 58 3.40 13.92 16.15
N ASP A 59 3.44 15.24 16.26
CA ASP A 59 2.25 16.08 16.46
C ASP A 59 1.63 16.55 15.14
N SER A 60 2.25 16.26 13.98
CA SER A 60 1.68 16.65 12.69
C SER A 60 0.30 16.06 12.44
N GLU A 61 -0.54 16.87 11.79
CA GLU A 61 -1.85 16.44 11.31
C GLU A 61 -1.71 15.29 10.30
N THR A 62 -2.63 14.33 10.36
CA THR A 62 -2.63 13.17 9.45
C THR A 62 -2.70 13.59 7.97
N ALA A 63 -3.35 14.73 7.68
CA ALA A 63 -3.41 15.27 6.33
C ALA A 63 -2.03 15.66 5.78
N ALA A 64 -1.09 16.08 6.63
CA ALA A 64 0.28 16.42 6.20
C ALA A 64 1.03 15.18 5.71
N TYR A 65 0.82 14.03 6.36
CA TYR A 65 1.34 12.73 5.94
C TYR A 65 0.76 12.23 4.60
N LEU A 66 -0.34 12.80 4.13
CA LEU A 66 -1.00 12.40 2.89
C LEU A 66 -0.96 13.51 1.82
N ALA A 67 -0.25 14.62 2.09
CA ALA A 67 -0.20 15.78 1.21
C ALA A 67 0.61 15.52 -0.08
N SER A 68 1.54 14.56 -0.03
CA SER A 68 2.38 14.19 -1.17
C SER A 68 2.69 12.70 -1.17
N CYS A 69 3.02 12.19 -2.36
CA CYS A 69 3.49 10.83 -2.54
C CYS A 69 4.81 10.62 -1.81
N LEU A 70 4.90 9.55 -1.02
CA LEU A 70 6.09 9.21 -0.25
C LEU A 70 7.34 9.00 -1.12
N THR A 71 7.16 8.45 -2.33
CA THR A 71 8.28 7.99 -3.16
C THR A 71 8.77 8.99 -4.20
N CYS A 72 7.90 9.88 -4.69
CA CYS A 72 8.28 10.87 -5.71
C CYS A 72 7.93 12.31 -5.35
N GLY A 73 7.30 12.55 -4.19
CA GLY A 73 6.97 13.88 -3.71
C GLY A 73 5.85 14.60 -4.47
N VAL A 74 5.23 13.97 -5.48
CA VAL A 74 4.11 14.61 -6.21
C VAL A 74 2.97 14.93 -5.25
N GLU A 75 2.42 16.14 -5.34
CA GLU A 75 1.31 16.57 -4.50
C GLU A 75 0.08 15.68 -4.70
N ALA A 76 -0.61 15.37 -3.62
CA ALA A 76 -1.84 14.58 -3.66
C ALA A 76 -2.98 15.33 -4.36
N GLN A 77 -2.93 16.67 -4.37
CA GLN A 77 -3.89 17.49 -5.07
C GLN A 77 -3.83 17.23 -6.58
N GLY A 78 -4.90 16.65 -7.11
CA GLY A 78 -5.00 16.32 -8.54
C GLY A 78 -4.58 14.88 -8.90
N LEU A 79 -4.13 14.07 -7.93
CA LEU A 79 -3.97 12.63 -8.16
C LEU A 79 -5.35 11.98 -8.33
N THR A 80 -5.52 11.29 -9.46
CA THR A 80 -6.71 10.48 -9.70
C THR A 80 -6.49 9.00 -9.39
N ASN A 81 -5.24 8.58 -9.16
CA ASN A 81 -4.91 7.19 -8.89
C ASN A 81 -3.80 7.13 -7.84
N TYR A 82 -4.09 6.55 -6.68
CA TYR A 82 -3.16 6.45 -5.56
C TYR A 82 -3.66 5.45 -4.52
N THR A 83 -2.76 4.95 -3.67
CA THR A 83 -3.11 4.14 -2.50
C THR A 83 -2.64 4.84 -1.23
N ILE A 84 -3.45 4.74 -0.18
CA ILE A 84 -3.12 5.17 1.17
C ILE A 84 -2.97 3.93 2.05
N GLY A 85 -1.86 3.87 2.79
CA GLY A 85 -1.59 2.84 3.79
C GLY A 85 -1.42 3.46 5.18
N GLY A 86 -2.02 2.82 6.19
CA GLY A 86 -1.89 3.23 7.59
C GLY A 86 -1.73 2.03 8.51
N MET A 87 -0.92 2.17 9.56
CA MET A 87 -0.71 1.14 10.58
C MET A 87 -1.39 1.53 11.89
N PHE A 88 -2.06 0.58 12.52
CA PHE A 88 -2.90 0.82 13.68
C PHE A 88 -2.55 -0.12 14.84
N SER A 89 -2.58 0.42 16.05
CA SER A 89 -2.55 -0.34 17.31
C SER A 89 -3.89 -0.14 18.02
N GLY A 90 -4.77 -1.15 17.95
CA GLY A 90 -6.18 -0.95 18.29
C GLY A 90 -6.79 0.11 17.37
N ASP A 91 -7.44 1.12 17.94
CA ASP A 91 -8.04 2.22 17.17
C ASP A 91 -7.08 3.40 16.92
N TYR A 92 -5.82 3.28 17.36
CA TYR A 92 -4.84 4.35 17.28
C TYR A 92 -3.98 4.20 16.02
N LEU A 93 -4.05 5.20 15.13
CA LEU A 93 -3.14 5.34 14.01
C LEU A 93 -1.72 5.60 14.54
N ILE A 94 -0.79 4.73 14.18
CA ILE A 94 0.63 4.87 14.51
C ILE A 94 1.22 5.92 13.58
N LYS A 95 1.73 7.00 14.17
CA LYS A 95 2.47 8.06 13.46
C LYS A 95 3.97 7.77 13.48
N GLY A 96 4.67 8.23 12.44
CA GLY A 96 6.08 7.94 12.17
C GLY A 96 6.27 7.89 10.66
N PRO A 97 6.58 6.74 10.04
CA PRO A 97 6.50 6.59 8.58
C PRO A 97 5.06 6.49 8.05
N PHE A 98 4.07 6.39 8.93
CA PHE A 98 2.65 6.23 8.60
C PHE A 98 1.79 7.43 9.06
N PRO A 99 0.64 7.66 8.41
CA PRO A 99 0.20 7.00 7.18
C PRO A 99 1.01 7.49 5.98
N MET A 100 0.84 6.82 4.84
CA MET A 100 1.59 7.12 3.64
C MET A 100 0.69 7.05 2.40
N LEU A 101 1.05 7.83 1.39
CA LEU A 101 0.41 7.86 0.09
C LEU A 101 1.43 7.46 -0.98
N ILE A 102 1.08 6.52 -1.86
CA ILE A 102 1.84 6.20 -3.07
C ILE A 102 0.98 6.51 -4.29
N CYS A 103 1.48 7.33 -5.21
CA CYS A 103 0.76 7.65 -6.44
C CYS A 103 0.79 6.47 -7.42
N GLY A 104 -0.20 6.43 -8.32
CA GLY A 104 -0.36 5.31 -9.25
C GLY A 104 0.85 5.04 -10.15
N GLN A 105 1.64 6.06 -10.48
CA GLN A 105 2.88 5.90 -11.26
C GLN A 105 3.98 5.18 -10.47
N CYS A 106 4.12 5.49 -9.18
CA CYS A 106 5.08 4.81 -8.31
C CYS A 106 4.64 3.39 -7.99
N GLU A 107 3.33 3.15 -7.85
CA GLU A 107 2.78 1.79 -7.71
C GLU A 107 3.00 0.96 -8.97
N GLU A 108 2.90 1.54 -10.17
CA GLU A 108 3.18 0.85 -11.43
C GLU A 108 4.65 0.44 -11.51
N LYS A 109 5.57 1.35 -11.21
CA LYS A 109 7.02 1.05 -11.13
C LYS A 109 7.33 -0.04 -10.11
N LEU A 110 6.70 0.00 -8.94
CA LEU A 110 6.84 -1.05 -7.92
C LEU A 110 6.24 -2.38 -8.42
N GLY A 111 5.13 -2.33 -9.15
CA GLY A 111 4.53 -3.47 -9.82
C GLY A 111 5.51 -4.15 -10.79
N GLU A 112 6.21 -3.38 -11.62
CA GLU A 112 7.14 -3.90 -12.62
C GLU A 112 8.31 -4.71 -12.03
N THR A 113 8.68 -4.48 -10.77
CA THR A 113 9.78 -5.21 -10.11
C THR A 113 9.36 -6.56 -9.53
N ILE A 114 8.07 -6.89 -9.59
CA ILE A 114 7.49 -8.06 -8.93
C ILE A 114 7.30 -9.21 -9.89
N SER A 115 7.72 -10.39 -9.44
CA SER A 115 7.59 -11.63 -10.21
C SER A 115 6.14 -12.07 -10.40
N ASP A 116 5.90 -12.81 -11.48
CA ASP A 116 4.61 -13.43 -11.76
C ASP A 116 4.14 -14.33 -10.60
N GLU A 117 5.06 -15.04 -9.94
CA GLU A 117 4.77 -15.87 -8.76
C GLU A 117 4.13 -15.07 -7.61
N THR A 118 4.67 -13.90 -7.28
CA THR A 118 4.15 -13.02 -6.23
C THR A 118 2.77 -12.49 -6.60
N ARG A 119 2.54 -12.19 -7.90
CA ARG A 119 1.23 -11.77 -8.42
C ARG A 119 0.19 -12.87 -8.30
N ASP A 120 0.55 -14.10 -8.65
CA ASP A 120 -0.33 -15.26 -8.56
C ASP A 120 -0.73 -15.56 -7.11
N VAL A 121 0.22 -15.48 -6.17
CA VAL A 121 -0.07 -15.62 -4.73
C VAL A 121 -1.07 -14.55 -4.28
N TRP A 122 -0.94 -13.34 -4.78
CA TRP A 122 -1.80 -12.23 -4.42
C TRP A 122 -3.20 -12.33 -5.02
N ASP A 123 -3.30 -12.68 -6.30
CA ASP A 123 -4.58 -12.92 -6.97
C ASP A 123 -5.35 -14.06 -6.32
N LYS A 124 -4.65 -15.13 -5.91
CA LYS A 124 -5.24 -16.23 -5.16
C LYS A 124 -5.76 -15.76 -3.79
N PHE A 125 -4.99 -14.96 -3.06
CA PHE A 125 -5.43 -14.42 -1.77
C PHE A 125 -6.70 -13.58 -1.93
N ILE A 126 -6.75 -12.69 -2.93
CA ILE A 126 -7.93 -11.87 -3.21
C ILE A 126 -9.12 -12.76 -3.58
N GLY A 127 -8.94 -13.72 -4.49
CA GLY A 127 -10.01 -14.62 -4.92
C GLY A 127 -10.58 -15.51 -3.80
N GLU A 128 -9.74 -15.93 -2.85
CA GLU A 128 -10.17 -16.78 -1.73
C GLU A 128 -10.83 -16.00 -0.58
N ASN A 129 -10.40 -14.75 -0.33
CA ASN A 129 -10.80 -14.00 0.86
C ASN A 129 -11.80 -12.87 0.57
N PHE A 130 -11.90 -12.42 -0.68
CA PHE A 130 -12.84 -11.38 -1.10
C PHE A 130 -13.88 -11.99 -2.04
N PRO A 131 -14.96 -12.58 -1.51
CA PRO A 131 -16.10 -12.92 -2.35
C PRO A 131 -16.61 -11.60 -2.93
N GLY A 132 -16.39 -11.40 -4.24
CA GLY A 132 -16.90 -10.23 -4.92
C GLY A 132 -18.41 -10.08 -4.71
N PRO A 133 -18.97 -8.89 -4.94
CA PRO A 133 -20.43 -8.75 -4.96
C PRO A 133 -21.04 -9.85 -5.85
N PRO A 134 -22.24 -10.37 -5.55
CA PRO A 134 -22.84 -11.52 -6.23
C PRO A 134 -23.16 -11.35 -7.74
N SER A 135 -22.65 -10.31 -8.38
CA SER A 135 -22.66 -10.11 -9.84
C SER A 135 -21.24 -10.31 -10.40
N GLU A 136 -21.16 -10.58 -11.70
CA GLU A 136 -19.98 -10.90 -12.54
C GLU A 136 -18.85 -9.83 -12.58
N VAL A 137 -18.70 -9.04 -11.52
CA VAL A 137 -17.68 -8.01 -11.35
C VAL A 137 -16.33 -8.69 -11.29
N LYS A 138 -15.46 -8.36 -12.24
CA LYS A 138 -14.05 -8.70 -12.16
C LYS A 138 -13.51 -8.08 -10.88
N LEU A 139 -13.13 -8.93 -9.93
CA LEU A 139 -12.32 -8.53 -8.80
C LEU A 139 -11.06 -7.81 -9.33
N PRO A 140 -10.40 -6.99 -8.52
CA PRO A 140 -9.10 -6.42 -8.85
C PRO A 140 -7.98 -7.50 -8.92
N THR A 141 -8.26 -8.69 -9.48
CA THR A 141 -7.27 -9.70 -9.87
C THR A 141 -6.46 -9.19 -11.07
N GLY A 142 -5.14 -9.25 -10.99
CA GLY A 142 -4.20 -8.57 -11.88
C GLY A 142 -3.97 -7.09 -11.54
N SER A 143 -4.55 -6.60 -10.43
CA SER A 143 -4.33 -5.23 -9.95
C SER A 143 -3.14 -5.16 -9.01
N LYS A 144 -2.70 -3.91 -8.80
CA LYS A 144 -1.65 -3.46 -7.88
C LYS A 144 -1.64 -4.32 -6.61
N PRO A 145 -0.55 -5.06 -6.33
CA PRO A 145 -0.46 -5.74 -5.06
C PRO A 145 -0.48 -4.72 -3.92
N VAL A 146 -1.08 -5.09 -2.80
CA VAL A 146 -1.20 -4.18 -1.66
C VAL A 146 0.08 -4.34 -0.83
N PHE A 147 0.94 -3.33 -0.89
CA PHE A 147 2.33 -3.42 -0.43
C PHE A 147 2.55 -3.01 1.03
N PHE A 148 1.56 -3.23 1.89
CA PHE A 148 1.67 -2.90 3.31
C PHE A 148 1.01 -3.96 4.18
#